data_AF-A0A6P0RWK4-F1
#
_entry.id   AF-A0A6P0RWK4-F1
#
_cell.length_a   1.000
_cell.length_b   1.000
_cell.length_c   1.000
_cell.angle_alpha   90.00
_cell.angle_beta   90.00
_cell.angle_gamma   90.00
#
_symmetry.space_group_name_H-M   'P 1'
#
loop_
_entity.id
_entity.type
_entity.pdbx_description
1 polymer ?
#
loop_
_entity_poly.entity_id
_entity_poly.type
_entity_poly.pdbx_seq_one_letter_code
_entity_poly.pdbx_strand_id
1 'polypeptide(L)'
;MDTSLVSSEAVELLSSITGEQLRQRDLTPTMLFIAALVTVLLGLIYADGTVEDEEKQWLQETLEQFVPSDTNVRRLTHLMFKGVIKNQVYAKTNQLRTLTASLSKPEKLLLLGFCYQMSVAHSTIDYREQRYLEAIAKRLGIERRHLTVLECQFNEQATLEAAALAEVHELLNPSQFYLLDDMFVLAASDILAALPTKG
;
A
#
# COMPACT_ATOMS: atom_id res chain seq x y z
N MET A 1 -2.97 -7.38 -11.39
CA MET A 1 -4.37 -7.13 -11.00
C MET A 1 -5.32 -7.50 -12.12
N ASP A 2 -6.52 -7.95 -11.76
CA ASP A 2 -7.62 -8.20 -12.70
C ASP A 2 -8.77 -7.23 -12.41
N THR A 3 -8.98 -6.26 -13.30
CA THR A 3 -10.03 -5.23 -13.14
C THR A 3 -11.43 -5.77 -13.41
N SER A 4 -11.56 -6.97 -14.01
CA SER A 4 -12.86 -7.65 -14.12
C SER A 4 -13.40 -8.12 -12.76
N LEU A 5 -12.51 -8.28 -11.78
CA LEU A 5 -12.86 -8.63 -10.39
C LEU A 5 -13.31 -7.41 -9.56
N VAL A 6 -13.31 -6.21 -10.14
CA VAL A 6 -13.81 -5.01 -9.45
C VAL A 6 -15.31 -5.13 -9.28
N SER A 7 -15.74 -5.33 -8.03
CA SER A 7 -17.15 -5.49 -7.70
C SER A 7 -17.89 -4.15 -7.70
N SER A 8 -19.22 -4.19 -7.80
CA SER A 8 -20.08 -3.00 -7.65
C SER A 8 -19.83 -2.30 -6.32
N GLU A 9 -19.57 -3.05 -5.25
CA GLU A 9 -19.26 -2.51 -3.93
C GLU A 9 -17.96 -1.72 -3.92
N ALA A 10 -16.96 -2.11 -4.72
CA ALA A 10 -15.71 -1.35 -4.85
C ALA A 10 -15.94 -0.02 -5.60
N VAL A 11 -16.77 -0.04 -6.65
CA VAL A 11 -17.16 1.19 -7.38
C VAL A 11 -17.93 2.14 -6.47
N GLU A 12 -18.91 1.62 -5.72
CA GLU A 12 -19.72 2.41 -4.77
C GLU A 12 -18.85 2.98 -3.65
N LEU A 13 -17.95 2.18 -3.10
CA LEU A 13 -17.03 2.63 -2.05
C LEU A 13 -16.13 3.76 -2.55
N LEU A 14 -15.52 3.61 -3.72
CA LEU A 14 -14.67 4.66 -4.30
C LEU A 14 -15.47 5.91 -4.67
N SER A 15 -16.70 5.74 -5.15
CA SER A 15 -17.62 6.86 -5.40
C SER A 15 -17.95 7.61 -4.10
N SER A 16 -18.22 6.89 -3.01
CA SER A 16 -18.50 7.47 -1.69
C SER A 16 -17.27 8.16 -1.10
N ILE A 17 -16.08 7.60 -1.30
CA ILE A 17 -14.81 8.17 -0.85
C ILE A 17 -14.52 9.47 -1.62
N THR A 18 -14.61 9.44 -2.94
CA THR A 18 -14.25 10.58 -3.79
C THR A 18 -15.33 11.66 -3.87
N GLY A 19 -16.59 11.30 -3.59
CA GLY A 19 -17.75 12.15 -3.83
C GLY A 19 -18.15 12.26 -5.31
N GLU A 20 -17.57 11.42 -6.17
CA GLU A 20 -17.87 11.38 -7.60
C GLU A 20 -18.65 10.12 -7.97
N GLN A 21 -19.49 10.22 -9.00
CA GLN A 21 -20.17 9.03 -9.54
C GLN A 21 -19.24 8.29 -10.49
N LEU A 22 -18.45 7.36 -9.95
CA LEU A 22 -17.55 6.52 -10.71
C LEU A 22 -18.32 5.34 -11.31
N ARG A 23 -17.88 4.87 -12.48
CA ARG A 23 -18.31 3.60 -13.06
C ARG A 23 -17.11 2.67 -13.15
N GLN A 24 -17.35 1.38 -13.31
CA GLN A 24 -16.27 0.38 -13.42
C GLN A 24 -15.25 0.72 -14.51
N ARG A 25 -15.70 1.25 -15.66
CA ARG A 25 -14.82 1.70 -16.76
C ARG A 25 -13.93 2.89 -16.43
N ASP A 26 -14.31 3.65 -15.40
CA ASP A 26 -13.58 4.82 -14.93
C ASP A 26 -12.50 4.40 -13.91
N LEU A 27 -12.41 3.10 -13.54
CA LEU A 27 -11.44 2.57 -12.58
C LEU A 27 -10.30 1.83 -13.30
N THR A 28 -9.11 2.44 -13.27
CA THR A 28 -7.89 1.81 -13.76
C THR A 28 -7.19 0.98 -12.68
N PRO A 29 -6.31 0.04 -13.06
CA PRO A 29 -5.38 -0.63 -12.13
C PRO A 29 -4.70 0.36 -11.17
N THR A 30 -4.10 1.42 -11.70
CA THR A 30 -3.40 2.46 -10.94
C THR A 30 -4.29 3.10 -9.88
N MET A 31 -5.54 3.45 -10.25
CA MET A 31 -6.47 4.10 -9.32
C MET A 31 -6.88 3.18 -8.17
N LEU A 32 -7.12 1.91 -8.44
CA LEU A 32 -7.44 0.92 -7.41
C LEU A 32 -6.27 0.73 -6.45
N PHE A 33 -5.06 0.65 -7.00
CA PHE A 33 -3.85 0.53 -6.19
C PHE A 33 -3.61 1.77 -5.33
N ILE A 34 -3.70 2.97 -5.91
CA ILE A 34 -3.56 4.24 -5.16
C ILE A 34 -4.63 4.34 -4.07
N ALA A 35 -5.87 3.94 -4.34
CA ALA A 35 -6.93 3.96 -3.32
C ALA A 35 -6.59 3.05 -2.13
N ALA A 36 -6.07 1.85 -2.39
CA ALA A 36 -5.60 0.93 -1.37
C ALA A 36 -4.38 1.51 -0.62
N LEU A 37 -3.42 2.08 -1.35
CA LEU A 37 -2.20 2.70 -0.82
C LEU A 37 -2.52 3.85 0.13
N VAL A 38 -3.30 4.83 -0.32
CA VAL A 38 -3.77 5.96 0.49
C VAL A 38 -4.49 5.45 1.75
N THR A 39 -5.33 4.43 1.61
CA THR A 39 -6.08 3.87 2.74
C THR A 39 -5.16 3.21 3.78
N VAL A 40 -4.18 2.43 3.35
CA VAL A 40 -3.28 1.74 4.29
C VAL A 40 -2.29 2.70 4.92
N LEU A 41 -1.69 3.62 4.14
CA LEU A 41 -0.75 4.61 4.68
C LEU A 41 -1.42 5.53 5.70
N LEU A 42 -2.64 6.00 5.40
CA LEU A 42 -3.41 6.77 6.39
C LEU A 42 -3.75 5.94 7.62
N GLY A 43 -4.03 4.64 7.47
CA GLY A 43 -4.27 3.82 8.65
C GLY A 43 -3.03 3.61 9.51
N LEU A 44 -1.84 3.57 8.91
CA LEU A 44 -0.57 3.50 9.60
C LEU A 44 -0.31 4.77 10.41
N ILE A 45 -0.41 5.93 9.74
CA ILE A 45 -0.20 7.27 10.34
C ILE A 45 -1.22 7.60 11.43
N TYR A 46 -2.45 7.09 11.31
CA TYR A 46 -3.48 7.31 12.33
C TYR A 46 -3.58 6.14 13.33
N ALA A 47 -2.70 5.13 13.27
CA ALA A 47 -2.75 3.95 14.14
C ALA A 47 -2.48 4.29 15.61
N ASP A 48 -1.64 5.28 15.85
CA ASP A 48 -1.22 5.72 17.17
C ASP A 48 -2.15 6.79 17.77
N GLY A 49 -3.01 7.39 16.94
CA GLY A 49 -3.94 8.45 17.31
C GLY A 49 -3.33 9.86 17.36
N THR A 50 -2.04 10.01 17.03
CA THR A 50 -1.33 11.30 16.98
C THR A 50 -0.61 11.42 15.66
N VAL A 51 -1.12 12.28 14.77
CA VAL A 51 -0.46 12.48 13.49
C VAL A 51 0.63 13.54 13.62
N GLU A 52 1.89 13.11 13.51
CA GLU A 52 3.04 14.00 13.50
C GLU A 52 3.16 14.74 12.14
N ASP A 53 3.77 15.92 12.15
CA ASP A 53 3.88 16.73 10.91
C ASP A 53 4.82 16.08 9.88
N GLU A 54 5.80 15.31 10.34
CA GLU A 54 6.73 14.54 9.50
C GLU A 54 5.98 13.44 8.72
N GLU A 55 5.07 12.71 9.37
CA GLU A 55 4.26 11.68 8.73
C GLU A 55 3.33 12.25 7.65
N LYS A 56 2.77 13.44 7.89
CA LYS A 56 1.95 14.15 6.89
C LYS A 56 2.79 14.56 5.69
N GLN A 57 3.99 15.09 5.93
CA GLN A 57 4.90 15.51 4.88
C GLN A 57 5.33 14.31 4.03
N TRP A 58 5.75 13.21 4.67
CA TRP A 58 6.14 12.00 3.96
C TRP A 58 4.99 11.42 3.13
N LEU A 59 3.77 11.39 3.69
CA LEU A 59 2.60 10.93 2.95
C LEU A 59 2.35 11.81 1.73
N GLN A 60 2.53 13.12 1.86
CA GLN A 60 2.42 14.03 0.73
C GLN A 60 3.50 13.76 -0.33
N GLU A 61 4.77 13.64 0.06
CA GLU A 61 5.89 13.36 -0.85
C GLU A 61 5.72 12.03 -1.59
N THR A 62 5.32 10.99 -0.87
CA THR A 62 5.01 9.66 -1.42
C THR A 62 3.90 9.75 -2.44
N LEU A 63 2.81 10.44 -2.11
CA LEU A 63 1.71 10.60 -3.06
C LEU A 63 2.11 11.47 -4.26
N GLU A 64 2.90 12.52 -4.08
CA GLU A 64 3.42 13.31 -5.20
C GLU A 64 4.31 12.50 -6.14
N GLN A 65 5.04 11.51 -5.62
CA GLN A 65 5.83 10.58 -6.42
C GLN A 65 4.97 9.56 -7.19
N PHE A 66 3.91 9.03 -6.59
CA PHE A 66 3.08 7.97 -7.19
C PHE A 66 1.85 8.47 -7.94
N VAL A 67 1.52 9.75 -7.82
CA VAL A 67 0.43 10.35 -8.55
C VAL A 67 0.96 10.84 -9.90
N PRO A 68 0.54 10.22 -11.02
CA PRO A 68 0.93 10.68 -12.34
C PRO A 68 0.57 12.15 -12.51
N SER A 69 1.31 12.86 -13.37
CA SER A 69 1.00 14.25 -13.73
C SER A 69 -0.37 14.41 -14.43
N ASP A 70 -1.06 13.30 -14.73
CA ASP A 70 -2.45 13.29 -15.15
C ASP A 70 -3.33 14.02 -14.14
N THR A 71 -3.94 15.10 -14.60
CA THR A 71 -4.79 15.99 -13.81
C THR A 71 -5.98 15.27 -13.18
N ASN A 72 -6.52 14.22 -13.81
CA ASN A 72 -7.65 13.47 -13.29
C ASN A 72 -7.24 12.53 -12.17
N VAL A 73 -6.15 11.77 -12.35
CA VAL A 73 -5.64 10.87 -11.31
C VAL A 73 -5.23 11.69 -10.09
N ARG A 74 -4.54 12.81 -10.30
CA ARG A 74 -4.16 13.72 -9.20
C ARG A 74 -5.34 14.28 -8.43
N ARG A 75 -6.37 14.74 -9.15
CA ARG A 75 -7.60 15.23 -8.53
C ARG A 75 -8.29 14.12 -7.72
N LEU A 76 -8.39 12.91 -8.29
CA LEU A 76 -9.04 11.78 -7.64
C LEU A 76 -8.27 11.33 -6.40
N THR A 77 -6.94 11.26 -6.44
CA THR A 77 -6.12 10.93 -5.27
C THR A 77 -6.34 11.93 -4.14
N HIS A 78 -6.42 13.23 -4.46
CA HIS A 78 -6.74 14.26 -3.45
C HIS A 78 -8.12 14.08 -2.83
N LEU A 79 -9.12 13.72 -3.64
CA LEU A 79 -10.46 13.40 -3.15
C LEU A 79 -10.45 12.12 -2.29
N MET A 80 -9.69 11.11 -2.70
CA MET A 80 -9.53 9.87 -1.94
C MET A 80 -8.94 10.14 -0.56
N PHE A 81 -7.88 10.93 -0.50
CA PHE A 81 -7.26 11.33 0.76
C PHE A 81 -8.28 11.94 1.73
N LYS A 82 -9.01 12.96 1.27
CA LYS A 82 -10.05 13.62 2.09
C LYS A 82 -11.16 12.66 2.49
N GLY A 83 -11.61 11.83 1.57
CA GLY A 83 -12.67 10.85 1.79
C GLY A 83 -12.30 9.75 2.77
N VAL A 84 -11.08 9.23 2.66
CA VAL A 84 -10.55 8.18 3.54
C VAL A 84 -10.44 8.68 4.97
N ILE A 85 -9.89 9.89 5.17
CA ILE A 85 -9.80 10.52 6.51
C ILE A 85 -11.19 10.77 7.07
N LYS A 86 -12.04 11.49 6.32
CA LYS A 86 -13.39 11.89 6.76
C LYS A 86 -14.23 10.69 7.18
N ASN A 87 -14.14 9.59 6.43
CA ASN A 87 -14.95 8.39 6.66
C ASN A 87 -14.21 7.32 7.49
N GLN A 88 -12.97 7.56 7.90
CA GLN A 88 -12.09 6.62 8.59
C GLN A 88 -12.08 5.23 7.92
N VAL A 89 -11.93 5.21 6.59
CA VAL A 89 -12.01 3.98 5.78
C VAL A 89 -10.98 2.96 6.23
N TYR A 90 -9.79 3.43 6.60
CA TYR A 90 -8.67 2.64 7.11
C TYR A 90 -9.01 1.83 8.38
N ALA A 91 -9.94 2.31 9.21
CA ALA A 91 -10.39 1.61 10.41
C ALA A 91 -11.46 0.53 10.11
N LYS A 92 -12.06 0.55 8.91
CA LYS A 92 -13.20 -0.31 8.55
C LYS A 92 -12.74 -1.53 7.76
N THR A 93 -12.61 -2.66 8.45
CA THR A 93 -12.12 -3.93 7.88
C THR A 93 -12.81 -4.34 6.58
N ASN A 94 -14.13 -4.21 6.49
CA ASN A 94 -14.88 -4.57 5.27
C ASN A 94 -14.51 -3.68 4.09
N GLN A 95 -14.30 -2.38 4.33
CA GLN A 95 -13.96 -1.43 3.26
C GLN A 95 -12.55 -1.66 2.74
N LEU A 96 -11.58 -1.91 3.64
CA LEU A 96 -10.24 -2.31 3.22
C LEU A 96 -10.25 -3.61 2.40
N ARG A 97 -11.03 -4.61 2.84
CA ARG A 97 -11.20 -5.86 2.07
C ARG A 97 -11.75 -5.58 0.68
N THR A 98 -12.75 -4.71 0.56
CA THR A 98 -13.32 -4.31 -0.74
C THR A 98 -12.27 -3.63 -1.62
N LEU A 99 -11.49 -2.68 -1.08
CA LEU A 99 -10.46 -1.97 -1.84
C LEU A 99 -9.30 -2.87 -2.29
N THR A 100 -9.03 -3.93 -1.53
CA THR A 100 -7.87 -4.81 -1.77
C THR A 100 -8.23 -6.12 -2.48
N ALA A 101 -9.51 -6.31 -2.82
CA ALA A 101 -10.02 -7.57 -3.39
C ALA A 101 -9.45 -7.88 -4.78
N SER A 102 -9.28 -6.86 -5.63
CA SER A 102 -8.76 -7.01 -7.01
C SER A 102 -7.23 -7.10 -7.09
N LEU A 103 -6.53 -6.86 -5.97
CA LEU A 103 -5.07 -6.90 -5.91
C LEU A 103 -4.57 -8.34 -5.91
N SER A 104 -3.60 -8.61 -6.75
CA SER A 104 -2.81 -9.83 -6.77
C SER A 104 -1.85 -9.89 -5.58
N LYS A 105 -1.25 -11.06 -5.33
CA LYS A 105 -0.26 -11.24 -4.25
C LYS A 105 0.94 -10.28 -4.38
N PRO A 106 1.55 -10.08 -5.57
CA PRO A 106 2.56 -9.04 -5.80
C PRO A 106 2.13 -7.64 -5.34
N GLU A 107 0.95 -7.19 -5.75
CA GLU A 107 0.44 -5.85 -5.45
C GLU A 107 0.16 -5.68 -3.95
N LYS A 108 -0.38 -6.72 -3.29
CA LYS A 108 -0.58 -6.71 -1.83
C LYS A 108 0.74 -6.66 -1.06
N LEU A 109 1.79 -7.31 -1.57
CA LEU A 109 3.10 -7.27 -0.96
C LEU A 109 3.77 -5.91 -1.21
N LEU A 110 3.64 -5.34 -2.41
CA LEU A 110 4.11 -3.99 -2.73
C LEU A 110 3.46 -2.94 -1.82
N LEU A 111 2.16 -3.05 -1.59
CA LEU A 111 1.40 -2.20 -0.67
C LEU A 111 2.00 -2.21 0.75
N LEU A 112 2.36 -3.38 1.28
CA LEU A 112 3.05 -3.48 2.58
C LEU A 112 4.48 -2.95 2.50
N GLY A 113 5.20 -3.21 1.41
CA GLY A 113 6.56 -2.71 1.21
C GLY A 113 6.64 -1.19 1.33
N PHE A 114 5.68 -0.45 0.76
CA PHE A 114 5.56 1.00 0.95
C PHE A 114 5.38 1.40 2.41
N CYS A 115 4.56 0.66 3.15
CA CYS A 115 4.32 0.95 4.56
C CYS A 115 5.58 0.76 5.39
N TYR A 116 6.36 -0.29 5.11
CA TYR A 116 7.66 -0.49 5.78
C TYR A 116 8.69 0.56 5.34
N GLN A 117 8.74 0.97 4.08
CA GLN A 117 9.61 2.07 3.67
C GLN A 117 9.27 3.39 4.38
N MET A 118 7.98 3.71 4.56
CA MET A 118 7.54 4.86 5.36
C MET A 118 8.12 4.80 6.76
N SER A 119 8.00 3.64 7.37
CA SER A 119 8.49 3.38 8.71
C SER A 119 10.02 3.49 8.84
N VAL A 120 10.81 3.20 7.79
CA VAL A 120 12.29 3.36 7.80
C VAL A 120 12.65 4.84 7.86
N ALA A 121 11.92 5.68 7.11
CA ALA A 121 12.19 7.11 7.03
C ALA A 121 12.07 7.81 8.41
N HIS A 122 11.17 7.33 9.27
CA HIS A 122 10.91 7.90 10.60
C HIS A 122 11.77 7.26 11.72
N SER A 123 12.80 6.49 11.37
CA SER A 123 13.84 5.92 12.24
C SER A 123 13.42 4.91 13.32
N THR A 124 12.13 4.79 13.66
CA THR A 124 11.59 3.69 14.49
C THR A 124 10.14 3.39 14.16
N ILE A 125 9.80 2.10 14.01
CA ILE A 125 8.40 1.63 14.02
C ILE A 125 7.96 1.51 15.47
N ASP A 126 6.90 2.22 15.85
CA ASP A 126 6.31 2.07 17.16
C ASP A 126 5.47 0.78 17.28
N TYR A 127 5.13 0.38 18.51
CA TYR A 127 4.35 -0.84 18.74
C TYR A 127 2.95 -0.83 18.09
N ARG A 128 2.33 0.34 17.94
CA ARG A 128 0.98 0.49 17.36
C ARG A 128 1.02 0.39 15.85
N GLU A 129 2.00 1.01 15.21
CA GLU A 129 2.31 0.89 13.79
C GLU A 129 2.62 -0.57 13.43
N GLN A 130 3.50 -1.22 14.18
CA GLN A 130 3.83 -2.64 13.96
C GLN A 130 2.57 -3.51 14.04
N ARG A 131 1.73 -3.30 15.05
CA ARG A 131 0.45 -4.02 15.19
C ARG A 131 -0.52 -3.73 14.07
N TYR A 132 -0.55 -2.50 13.56
CA TYR A 132 -1.34 -2.15 12.40
C TYR A 132 -0.84 -2.92 11.18
N LEU A 133 0.46 -2.92 10.89
CA LEU A 133 1.06 -3.63 9.76
C LEU A 133 0.80 -5.14 9.81
N GLU A 134 0.98 -5.77 10.98
CA GLU A 134 0.66 -7.19 11.18
C GLU A 134 -0.83 -7.49 10.93
N ALA A 135 -1.72 -6.61 11.41
CA ALA A 135 -3.16 -6.76 11.19
C ALA A 135 -3.53 -6.61 9.71
N ILE A 136 -2.90 -5.67 8.99
CA ILE A 136 -3.11 -5.48 7.56
C ILE A 136 -2.55 -6.66 6.77
N ALA A 137 -1.33 -7.11 7.05
CA ALA A 137 -0.72 -8.26 6.40
C ALA A 137 -1.61 -9.50 6.49
N LYS A 138 -2.15 -9.79 7.68
CA LYS A 138 -3.11 -10.87 7.89
C LYS A 138 -4.37 -10.72 7.03
N ARG A 139 -4.91 -9.51 6.92
CA ARG A 139 -6.11 -9.22 6.10
C ARG A 139 -5.84 -9.35 4.61
N LEU A 140 -4.63 -9.01 4.17
CA LEU A 140 -4.18 -9.16 2.79
C LEU A 140 -3.85 -10.62 2.44
N GLY A 141 -3.72 -11.50 3.44
CA GLY A 141 -3.31 -12.89 3.25
C GLY A 141 -1.81 -13.02 2.97
N ILE A 142 -1.01 -12.08 3.46
CA ILE A 142 0.46 -12.14 3.39
C ILE A 142 0.97 -12.96 4.56
N GLU A 143 1.91 -13.86 4.27
CA GLU A 143 2.44 -14.81 5.24
C GLU A 143 3.44 -14.12 6.18
N ARG A 144 3.49 -14.53 7.45
CA ARG A 144 4.40 -13.92 8.44
C ARG A 144 5.86 -13.98 8.02
N ARG A 145 6.28 -15.04 7.31
CA ARG A 145 7.63 -15.18 6.77
C ARG A 145 7.98 -14.12 5.71
N HIS A 146 7.02 -13.67 4.91
CA HIS A 146 7.22 -12.54 3.98
C HIS A 146 7.32 -11.23 4.74
N LEU A 147 6.55 -11.07 5.81
CA LEU A 147 6.62 -9.90 6.68
C LEU A 147 7.98 -9.78 7.36
N THR A 148 8.53 -10.89 7.87
CA THR A 148 9.87 -10.93 8.48
C THR A 148 10.96 -10.46 7.53
N VAL A 149 10.82 -10.74 6.22
CA VAL A 149 11.75 -10.24 5.20
C VAL A 149 11.63 -8.73 5.05
N LEU A 150 10.42 -8.16 5.02
CA LEU A 150 10.24 -6.69 4.95
C LEU A 150 10.74 -6.00 6.23
N GLU A 151 10.56 -6.64 7.38
CA GLU A 151 10.98 -6.14 8.70
C GLU A 151 12.49 -6.20 8.95
N CYS A 152 13.26 -6.92 8.13
CA CYS A 152 14.68 -7.14 8.39
C CYS A 152 15.49 -5.83 8.39
N GLN A 153 14.98 -4.80 7.73
CA GLN A 153 15.55 -3.45 7.72
C GLN A 153 15.54 -2.79 9.11
N PHE A 154 14.70 -3.27 10.02
CA PHE A 154 14.53 -2.75 11.39
C PHE A 154 15.09 -3.70 12.45
N ASN A 155 15.43 -4.93 12.06
CA ASN A 155 15.82 -5.97 12.98
C ASN A 155 17.02 -6.74 12.42
N GLU A 156 18.22 -6.27 12.76
CA GLU A 156 19.50 -6.89 12.38
C GLU A 156 19.64 -8.35 12.87
N GLN A 157 18.81 -8.78 13.83
CA GLN A 157 18.81 -10.12 14.41
C GLN A 157 17.74 -11.03 13.81
N ALA A 158 16.95 -10.54 12.84
CA ALA A 158 15.92 -11.34 12.18
C ALA A 158 16.55 -12.53 11.45
N THR A 159 16.16 -13.75 11.83
CA THR A 159 16.56 -14.96 11.10
C THR A 159 15.70 -15.09 9.85
N LEU A 160 16.30 -14.86 8.68
CA LEU A 160 15.61 -14.93 7.39
C LEU A 160 15.68 -16.32 6.79
N GLU A 161 14.51 -16.88 6.48
CA GLU A 161 14.41 -18.09 5.68
C GLU A 161 14.76 -17.78 4.21
N ALA A 162 15.75 -18.47 3.65
CA ALA A 162 16.17 -18.27 2.26
C ALA A 162 15.01 -18.43 1.25
N ALA A 163 14.09 -19.36 1.51
CA ALA A 163 12.90 -19.55 0.68
C ALA A 163 11.96 -18.34 0.73
N ALA A 164 11.69 -17.79 1.92
CA ALA A 164 10.86 -16.60 2.07
C ALA A 164 11.50 -15.37 1.39
N LEU A 165 12.82 -15.22 1.53
CA LEU A 165 13.58 -14.17 0.84
C LEU A 165 13.45 -14.29 -0.68
N ALA A 166 13.62 -15.50 -1.22
CA ALA A 166 13.51 -15.76 -2.65
C ALA A 166 12.11 -15.47 -3.18
N GLU A 167 11.06 -15.88 -2.46
CA GLU A 167 9.66 -15.61 -2.80
C GLU A 167 9.34 -14.10 -2.78
N VAL A 168 9.81 -13.36 -1.77
CA VAL A 168 9.61 -11.90 -1.70
C VAL A 168 10.26 -11.22 -2.90
N HIS A 169 11.46 -11.64 -3.29
CA HIS A 169 12.12 -11.12 -4.48
C HIS A 169 11.35 -11.40 -5.78
N GLU A 170 10.71 -12.57 -5.89
CA GLU A 170 9.90 -12.90 -7.06
C GLU A 170 8.60 -12.10 -7.10
N LEU A 171 7.94 -11.95 -5.94
CA LEU A 171 6.70 -11.19 -5.79
C LEU A 171 6.90 -9.69 -5.99
N LEU A 172 8.04 -9.15 -5.58
CA LEU A 172 8.41 -7.75 -5.78
C LEU A 172 9.24 -7.52 -7.04
N ASN A 173 9.37 -8.52 -7.92
CA ASN A 173 10.06 -8.31 -9.20
C ASN A 173 9.38 -7.15 -9.96
N PRO A 174 10.12 -6.13 -10.42
CA PRO A 174 9.54 -4.97 -11.09
C PRO A 174 8.64 -5.32 -12.29
N SER A 175 8.90 -6.44 -12.96
CA SER A 175 8.08 -6.93 -14.08
C SER A 175 6.66 -7.34 -13.67
N GLN A 176 6.33 -7.42 -12.38
CA GLN A 176 4.98 -7.70 -11.88
C GLN A 176 4.06 -6.45 -11.95
N PHE A 177 4.62 -5.25 -12.08
CA PHE A 177 3.89 -3.99 -11.83
C PHE A 177 3.67 -3.12 -13.08
N TYR A 178 3.93 -3.64 -14.28
CA TYR A 178 3.75 -2.92 -15.55
C TYR A 178 2.32 -2.42 -15.80
N LEU A 179 1.32 -3.00 -15.14
CA LEU A 179 -0.09 -2.57 -15.26
C LEU A 179 -0.42 -1.36 -14.37
N LEU A 180 0.42 -1.04 -13.38
CA LEU A 180 0.15 0.07 -12.46
C LEU A 180 0.65 1.39 -13.06
N ASP A 181 1.96 1.55 -13.17
CA ASP A 181 2.68 2.68 -13.77
C ASP A 181 4.19 2.40 -13.65
N ASP A 182 5.02 3.05 -14.47
CA ASP A 182 6.48 2.96 -14.37
C ASP A 182 7.00 3.39 -12.99
N MET A 183 6.31 4.30 -12.30
CA MET A 183 6.68 4.71 -10.94
C MET A 183 6.59 3.55 -9.93
N PHE A 184 5.63 2.63 -10.09
CA PHE A 184 5.52 1.46 -9.20
C PHE A 184 6.57 0.38 -9.53
N VAL A 185 7.02 0.32 -10.79
CA VAL A 185 8.15 -0.52 -11.21
C VAL A 185 9.45 -0.03 -10.56
N LEU A 186 9.67 1.29 -10.55
CA LEU A 186 10.80 1.91 -9.87
C LEU A 186 10.74 1.67 -8.35
N ALA A 187 9.60 1.93 -7.71
CA ALA A 187 9.47 1.72 -6.28
C ALA A 187 9.67 0.26 -5.85
N ALA A 188 9.17 -0.71 -6.63
CA ALA A 188 9.45 -2.11 -6.37
C ALA A 188 10.96 -2.42 -6.42
N SER A 189 11.69 -1.79 -7.36
CA SER A 189 13.14 -1.89 -7.45
C SER A 189 13.84 -1.30 -6.22
N ASP A 190 13.38 -0.15 -5.74
CA ASP A 190 13.93 0.51 -4.55
C ASP A 190 13.69 -0.31 -3.28
N ILE A 191 12.49 -0.89 -3.13
CA ILE A 191 12.19 -1.81 -2.01
C ILE A 191 13.14 -3.02 -2.06
N LEU A 192 13.31 -3.64 -3.23
CA LEU A 192 14.22 -4.77 -3.40
C LEU A 192 15.67 -4.42 -3.10
N ALA A 193 16.14 -3.24 -3.53
CA ALA A 193 17.51 -2.79 -3.29
C ALA A 193 17.83 -2.62 -1.80
N ALA A 194 16.80 -2.35 -0.98
CA ALA A 194 16.91 -2.26 0.47
C ALA A 194 16.79 -3.62 1.19
N LEU A 195 16.51 -4.71 0.47
CA LEU A 195 16.46 -6.06 1.03
C LEU A 195 17.80 -6.79 0.85
N PRO A 196 18.12 -7.80 1.71
CA PRO A 196 19.29 -8.65 1.52
C PRO A 196 19.25 -9.37 0.18
N THR A 197 20.37 -9.41 -0.54
CA THR A 197 20.48 -10.11 -1.82
C THR A 197 20.29 -11.63 -1.65
N LYS A 198 19.75 -12.30 -2.69
CA LYS A 198 19.70 -13.77 -2.74
C LYS A 198 21.13 -14.33 -2.66
N GLY A 199 21.43 -15.04 -1.58
CA GLY A 199 22.66 -15.83 -1.44
C GLY A 199 22.67 -17.07 -2.34
#